data_AF-A0A453I297-F1
#
_entry.id   AF-A0A453I297-F1
#
_cell.length_a   1.000
_cell.length_b   1.000
_cell.length_c   1.000
_cell.angle_alpha   90.00
_cell.angle_beta   90.00
_cell.angle_gamma   90.00
#
_symmetry.space_group_name_H-M   'P 1'
#
loop_
_entity.id
_entity.type
_entity.pdbx_description
1 polymer ?
#
loop_
_entity_poly.entity_id
_entity_poly.type
_entity_poly.pdbx_seq_one_letter_code
_entity_poly.pdbx_strand_id
1 'polypeptide(L)'
;VCSVNNGKLTLEDTVLTKSILENTKCFLLDCGSELYVWVGRVTQVDDRKAASVAVEEFIVKQNRPKTTRVTQVIQGYEDHTFKSKFDSWPVTNAAGASGEDGRGKVAALLKKKGDVKGASKNSPAVNEEIPPLLEGGGKL
;
A
#
# COMPACT_ATOMS: atom_id res chain seq x y z
N VAL A 1 -16.70 12.09 1.03
CA VAL A 1 -16.05 10.78 1.34
C VAL A 1 -16.77 9.70 0.56
N CYS A 2 -16.09 8.65 0.11
CA CYS A 2 -16.74 7.55 -0.57
C CYS A 2 -16.59 6.24 0.22
N SER A 3 -17.66 5.50 0.45
CA SER A 3 -17.60 4.13 0.97
C SER A 3 -17.38 3.14 -0.18
N VAL A 4 -16.60 2.07 0.05
CA VAL A 4 -16.40 0.99 -0.92
C VAL A 4 -17.34 -0.17 -0.58
N ASN A 5 -18.28 -0.48 -1.48
CA ASN A 5 -19.17 -1.63 -1.35
C ASN A 5 -19.05 -2.50 -2.61
N ASN A 6 -18.55 -3.72 -2.48
CA ASN A 6 -18.37 -4.66 -3.59
C ASN A 6 -17.60 -4.06 -4.79
N GLY A 7 -16.60 -3.21 -4.52
CA GLY A 7 -15.79 -2.54 -5.55
C GLY A 7 -16.40 -1.27 -6.14
N LYS A 8 -17.62 -0.90 -5.73
CA LYS A 8 -18.26 0.35 -6.13
C LYS A 8 -18.06 1.42 -5.06
N LEU A 9 -17.60 2.60 -5.50
CA LEU A 9 -17.58 3.80 -4.66
C LEU A 9 -18.98 4.41 -4.58
N THR A 10 -19.44 4.64 -3.36
CA THR A 10 -20.69 5.36 -3.07
C THR A 10 -20.34 6.66 -2.39
N LEU A 11 -20.77 7.79 -2.96
CA LEU A 11 -20.51 9.10 -2.38
C LEU A 11 -21.39 9.29 -1.14
N GLU A 12 -20.77 9.68 -0.03
CA GLU A 12 -21.42 10.05 1.22
C GLU A 12 -21.36 11.58 1.34
N ASP A 13 -22.50 12.26 1.13
CA ASP A 13 -22.66 13.71 1.34
C ASP A 13 -22.90 14.02 2.82
N THR A 14 -21.93 13.64 3.66
CA THR A 14 -22.01 13.82 5.11
C THR A 14 -20.78 14.53 5.65
N VAL A 15 -20.94 15.18 6.81
CA VAL A 15 -19.85 15.80 7.56
C VAL A 15 -18.80 14.74 7.91
N LEU A 16 -17.54 15.05 7.67
CA LEU A 16 -16.45 14.08 7.79
C LEU A 16 -16.08 13.91 9.27
N THR A 17 -16.73 12.95 9.93
CA THR A 17 -16.55 12.61 11.34
C THR A 17 -15.99 11.20 11.49
N LYS A 18 -15.29 10.92 12.60
CA LYS A 18 -14.74 9.56 12.85
C LYS A 18 -15.83 8.46 12.82
N SER A 19 -17.07 8.78 13.22
CA SER A 19 -18.16 7.81 13.33
C SER A 19 -18.59 7.18 12.01
N ILE A 20 -18.33 7.84 10.87
CA ILE A 20 -18.67 7.26 9.56
C ILE A 20 -17.73 6.12 9.16
N LEU A 21 -16.56 6.02 9.79
CA LEU A 21 -15.56 5.02 9.46
C LEU A 21 -15.87 3.69 10.17
N GLU A 22 -16.73 2.89 9.54
CA GLU A 22 -17.15 1.57 10.01
C GLU A 22 -15.99 0.55 9.94
N ASN A 23 -15.74 -0.17 11.03
CA ASN A 23 -14.61 -1.12 11.15
C ASN A 23 -14.66 -2.33 10.20
N THR A 24 -15.79 -2.56 9.53
CA THR A 24 -16.02 -3.64 8.55
C THR A 24 -15.87 -3.18 7.10
N LYS A 25 -15.62 -1.88 6.84
CA LYS A 25 -15.60 -1.30 5.50
C LYS A 25 -14.26 -0.65 5.15
N CYS A 26 -14.12 -0.29 3.87
CA CYS A 26 -13.07 0.57 3.36
C CYS A 26 -13.67 1.89 2.88
N PHE A 27 -12.95 2.98 3.05
CA PHE A 27 -13.38 4.32 2.64
C PHE A 27 -12.28 5.02 1.85
N LEU A 28 -12.68 5.69 0.77
CA LEU A 28 -11.83 6.58 -0.01
C LEU A 28 -12.11 8.03 0.39
N LEU A 29 -11.06 8.73 0.78
CA LEU A 29 -11.05 10.16 1.06
C LEU A 29 -10.29 10.87 -0.05
N ASP A 30 -10.98 11.73 -0.79
CA ASP A 30 -10.36 12.67 -1.72
C ASP A 30 -10.06 13.98 -0.98
N CYS A 31 -8.78 14.30 -0.79
CA CYS A 31 -8.31 15.51 -0.13
C CYS A 31 -7.73 16.52 -1.12
N GLY A 32 -8.12 16.47 -2.39
CA GLY A 32 -7.61 17.35 -3.43
C GLY A 32 -6.30 16.84 -4.01
N SER A 33 -5.16 17.08 -3.35
CA SER A 33 -3.83 16.72 -3.89
C SER A 33 -3.42 15.26 -3.65
N GLU A 34 -4.02 14.61 -2.66
CA GLU A 34 -3.75 13.21 -2.31
C GLU A 34 -5.05 12.49 -1.95
N LEU A 35 -5.01 11.16 -2.07
CA LEU A 35 -6.10 10.27 -1.72
C LEU A 35 -5.72 9.46 -0.48
N TYR A 36 -6.70 9.22 0.40
CA TYR A 36 -6.56 8.29 1.52
C TYR A 36 -7.49 7.10 1.35
N VAL A 37 -6.99 5.90 1.63
CA VAL A 37 -7.80 4.69 1.74
C VAL A 37 -7.80 4.26 3.19
N TRP A 38 -8.89 4.53 3.91
CA TRP A 38 -9.04 4.04 5.27
C TRP A 38 -9.61 2.61 5.24
N VAL A 39 -9.02 1.72 6.03
CA VAL A 39 -9.37 0.30 6.08
C VAL A 39 -9.71 -0.11 7.50
N GLY A 40 -10.96 -0.55 7.71
CA GLY A 40 -11.41 -1.15 8.95
C GLY A 40 -10.68 -2.47 9.26
N ARG A 41 -10.43 -2.75 10.55
CA ARG A 41 -9.71 -3.97 10.95
C ARG A 41 -10.51 -5.27 10.76
N VAL A 42 -11.83 -5.17 10.63
CA VAL A 42 -12.76 -6.31 10.48
C VAL A 42 -13.18 -6.51 9.01
N THR A 43 -12.68 -5.66 8.10
CA THR A 43 -12.98 -5.75 6.67
C THR A 43 -12.49 -7.06 6.06
N GLN A 44 -13.22 -7.61 5.08
CA GLN A 44 -12.82 -8.85 4.41
C GLN A 44 -11.67 -8.62 3.41
N VAL A 45 -10.95 -9.69 3.08
CA VAL A 45 -9.86 -9.64 2.10
C VAL A 45 -10.35 -9.13 0.74
N ASP A 46 -11.52 -9.59 0.31
CA ASP A 46 -12.05 -9.23 -1.00
C ASP A 46 -12.52 -7.77 -1.05
N ASP A 47 -13.09 -7.23 0.02
CA ASP A 47 -13.40 -5.80 0.14
C ASP A 47 -12.15 -4.92 0.10
N ARG A 48 -11.03 -5.38 0.68
CA ARG A 48 -9.74 -4.68 0.57
C ARG A 48 -9.22 -4.65 -0.86
N LYS A 49 -9.26 -5.78 -1.57
CA LYS A 49 -8.87 -5.84 -3.00
C LYS A 49 -9.78 -4.94 -3.84
N ALA A 50 -11.07 -5.00 -3.58
CA ALA A 50 -12.07 -4.20 -4.25
C ALA A 50 -11.83 -2.69 -4.03
N ALA A 51 -11.41 -2.29 -2.83
CA ALA A 51 -11.01 -0.91 -2.55
C ALA A 51 -9.77 -0.47 -3.35
N SER A 52 -8.75 -1.33 -3.48
CA SER A 52 -7.57 -1.03 -4.29
C SER A 52 -7.94 -0.79 -5.76
N VAL A 53 -8.76 -1.68 -6.35
CA VAL A 53 -9.25 -1.52 -7.72
C VAL A 53 -10.09 -0.25 -7.87
N ALA A 54 -10.99 0.01 -6.93
CA ALA A 54 -11.85 1.19 -6.94
C ALA A 54 -11.05 2.51 -6.91
N VAL A 55 -9.91 2.55 -6.23
CA VAL A 55 -9.03 3.73 -6.18
C VAL A 55 -8.34 3.95 -7.52
N GLU A 56 -7.82 2.90 -8.15
CA GLU A 56 -7.20 2.98 -9.48
C GLU A 56 -8.22 3.47 -10.52
N GLU A 57 -9.44 2.91 -10.49
CA GLU A 57 -10.52 3.36 -11.35
C GLU A 57 -10.92 4.82 -11.08
N PHE A 58 -10.93 5.25 -9.81
CA PHE A 58 -11.24 6.62 -9.45
C PHE A 58 -10.22 7.60 -10.02
N ILE A 59 -8.92 7.29 -9.93
CA ILE A 59 -7.84 8.11 -10.50
C ILE A 59 -8.05 8.30 -12.00
N VAL A 60 -8.38 7.21 -12.72
CA VAL A 60 -8.64 7.25 -14.17
C VAL A 60 -9.91 8.05 -14.47
N LYS A 61 -11.03 7.75 -13.80
CA LYS A 61 -12.34 8.39 -14.03
C LYS A 61 -12.31 9.89 -13.73
N GLN A 62 -11.55 10.31 -12.73
CA GLN A 62 -11.39 11.72 -12.35
C GLN A 62 -10.25 12.42 -13.10
N ASN A 63 -9.62 11.75 -14.08
CA ASN A 63 -8.51 12.26 -14.87
C ASN A 63 -7.38 12.85 -14.00
N ARG A 64 -7.07 12.17 -12.89
CA ARG A 64 -6.02 12.55 -11.95
C ARG A 64 -4.64 12.12 -12.50
N PRO A 65 -3.54 12.83 -12.17
CA PRO A 65 -2.21 12.39 -12.55
C PRO A 65 -1.89 10.99 -12.01
N LYS A 66 -1.15 10.17 -12.77
CA LYS A 66 -0.70 8.85 -12.30
C LYS A 66 0.24 8.93 -11.08
N THR A 67 0.82 10.10 -10.84
CA THR A 67 1.65 10.42 -9.68
C THR A 67 0.82 10.83 -8.46
N THR A 68 -0.51 10.78 -8.54
CA THR A 68 -1.40 11.07 -7.40
C THR A 68 -1.03 10.16 -6.23
N ARG A 69 -0.69 10.78 -5.11
CA ARG A 69 -0.33 10.05 -3.90
C ARG A 69 -1.56 9.37 -3.33
N VAL A 70 -1.46 8.08 -3.07
CA VAL A 70 -2.47 7.28 -2.37
C VAL A 70 -1.86 6.77 -1.08
N THR A 71 -2.46 7.12 0.06
CA THR A 71 -2.01 6.70 1.38
C THR A 71 -3.03 5.75 1.99
N GLN A 72 -2.64 4.51 2.27
CA GLN A 72 -3.48 3.57 3.00
C GLN A 72 -3.36 3.81 4.51
N VAL A 73 -4.48 3.89 5.21
CA VAL A 73 -4.58 4.10 6.65
C VAL A 73 -5.37 2.97 7.26
N ILE A 74 -4.83 2.32 8.29
CA ILE A 74 -5.51 1.22 8.99
C ILE A 74 -6.19 1.77 10.23
N GLN A 75 -7.40 1.30 10.52
CA GLN A 75 -8.10 1.66 11.75
C GLN A 75 -7.23 1.45 12.99
N GLY A 76 -7.13 2.48 13.84
CA GLY A 76 -6.28 2.50 15.04
C GLY A 76 -4.85 2.97 14.81
N TYR A 77 -4.44 3.11 13.54
CA TYR A 77 -3.12 3.60 13.11
C TYR A 77 -3.24 4.90 12.32
N GLU A 78 -4.28 5.69 12.58
CA GLU A 78 -4.47 6.99 11.95
C GLU A 78 -3.44 8.00 12.48
N ASP A 79 -2.63 8.57 11.58
CA ASP A 79 -1.67 9.60 11.91
C ASP A 79 -2.33 10.99 12.09
N HIS A 80 -1.55 11.97 12.55
CA HIS A 80 -2.06 13.32 12.75
C HIS A 80 -2.55 13.95 11.43
N THR A 81 -1.85 13.66 10.32
CA THR A 81 -2.19 14.17 8.98
C THR A 81 -3.59 13.72 8.54
N PHE A 82 -3.90 12.43 8.67
CA PHE A 82 -5.21 11.88 8.35
C PHE A 82 -6.29 12.44 9.28
N LYS A 83 -6.04 12.44 10.60
CA LYS A 83 -7.00 12.95 11.59
C LYS A 83 -7.37 14.42 11.35
N SER A 84 -6.42 15.23 10.89
CA SER A 84 -6.64 16.65 10.57
C SER A 84 -7.60 16.89 9.41
N LYS A 85 -7.95 15.86 8.61
CA LYS A 85 -8.92 15.97 7.51
C LYS A 85 -10.37 15.92 7.97
N PHE A 86 -10.62 15.61 9.24
CA PHE A 86 -11.96 15.46 9.82
C PHE A 86 -12.32 16.72 10.61
N ASP A 87 -13.61 17.10 10.61
CA ASP A 87 -14.11 18.25 11.38
C ASP A 87 -13.88 18.08 12.89
N SER A 88 -13.99 16.84 13.35
CA SER A 88 -13.66 16.47 14.73
C SER A 88 -13.17 15.04 14.79
N TRP A 89 -12.05 14.84 15.48
CA TRP A 89 -11.54 13.52 15.84
C TRP A 89 -11.59 13.35 17.36
N PRO A 90 -12.25 12.30 17.88
CA PRO A 90 -12.30 12.04 19.31
C PRO A 90 -10.90 11.98 19.94
N VAL A 91 -10.68 12.82 20.95
CA VAL A 91 -9.44 12.81 21.74
C VAL A 91 -9.46 11.55 22.59
N THR A 92 -8.59 10.59 22.30
CA THR A 92 -8.46 9.42 23.18
C THR A 92 -7.52 9.83 24.31
N ASN A 93 -8.03 10.06 25.52
CA ASN A 93 -7.17 10.20 26.69
C ASN A 93 -6.34 8.91 26.80
N ALA A 94 -5.03 9.05 26.63
CA ALA A 94 -4.06 7.95 26.54
C ALA A 94 -3.79 7.29 27.92
N ALA A 95 -4.84 6.76 28.54
CA ALA A 95 -4.75 5.96 29.76
C ALA A 95 -5.26 4.52 29.58
N GLY A 96 -5.65 4.08 28.38
CA GLY A 96 -6.24 2.74 28.24
C GLY A 96 -6.39 2.13 26.85
N ALA A 97 -5.76 2.65 25.79
CA ALA A 97 -5.81 2.00 24.47
C ALA A 97 -4.42 1.49 24.08
N SER A 98 -4.21 0.21 24.33
CA SER A 98 -3.04 -0.58 23.99
C SER A 98 -2.60 -0.36 22.55
N GLY A 99 -1.36 0.11 22.37
CA GLY A 99 -0.62 -0.13 21.14
C GLY A 99 -0.27 -1.61 21.07
N GLU A 100 -1.13 -2.42 20.46
CA GLU A 100 -0.73 -3.75 20.03
C GLU A 100 0.02 -3.63 18.71
N ASP A 101 1.31 -3.32 18.86
CA ASP A 101 2.37 -3.32 17.85
C ASP A 101 2.53 -4.74 17.29
N GLY A 102 1.61 -5.14 16.43
CA GLY A 102 1.69 -6.35 15.64
C GLY A 102 2.61 -6.14 14.43
N ARG A 103 3.90 -5.89 14.67
CA ARG A 103 4.92 -5.85 13.62
C ARG A 103 5.00 -7.22 12.95
N GLY A 104 4.18 -7.42 11.92
CA GLY A 104 4.10 -8.65 11.14
C GLY A 104 5.47 -9.02 10.59
N LYS A 105 6.00 -10.15 11.05
CA LYS A 105 7.24 -10.73 10.53
C LYS A 105 6.89 -11.38 9.19
N VAL A 106 7.31 -10.77 8.08
CA VAL A 106 7.22 -11.42 6.77
C VAL A 106 8.27 -12.54 6.72
N ALA A 107 7.84 -13.81 6.74
CA ALA A 107 8.72 -14.95 6.47
C ALA A 107 8.67 -15.24 4.97
N ALA A 108 9.77 -14.95 4.27
CA ALA A 108 9.94 -15.32 2.87
C ALA A 108 10.10 -16.85 2.76
N LEU A 109 9.09 -17.55 2.22
CA LEU A 109 9.20 -18.97 1.87
C LEU A 109 9.78 -19.12 0.46
N LEU A 110 11.10 -19.15 0.33
CA LEU A 110 11.77 -19.60 -0.89
C LEU A 110 11.74 -21.14 -0.95
N LYS A 111 10.77 -21.73 -1.65
CA LYS A 111 10.81 -23.16 -2.00
C LYS A 111 11.68 -23.38 -3.23
N LYS A 112 12.96 -23.69 -2.99
CA LYS A 112 13.83 -24.37 -3.95
C LYS A 112 13.42 -25.85 -4.00
N LYS A 113 12.92 -26.32 -5.14
CA LYS A 113 12.99 -27.72 -5.52
C LYS A 113 13.61 -27.80 -6.89
N GLY A 114 14.86 -28.25 -6.91
CA GLY A 114 15.53 -28.67 -8.13
C GLY A 114 15.24 -30.15 -8.36
N ASP A 115 15.12 -30.50 -9.62
CA ASP A 115 15.37 -31.85 -10.12
C ASP A 115 16.33 -31.70 -11.29
N VAL A 116 17.49 -32.34 -11.14
CA VAL A 116 18.62 -32.29 -12.07
C VAL A 116 18.53 -33.51 -12.97
N LYS A 117 18.51 -33.33 -14.29
CA LYS A 117 18.98 -34.35 -15.25
C LYS A 117 19.23 -33.74 -16.63
N GLY A 118 20.49 -33.74 -17.08
CA GLY A 118 20.82 -33.32 -18.44
C GLY A 118 22.31 -33.19 -18.74
N ALA A 119 22.99 -34.34 -18.85
CA ALA A 119 24.14 -34.68 -19.70
C ALA A 119 25.27 -33.65 -20.03
N SER A 120 26.49 -34.05 -19.60
CA SER A 120 27.81 -34.03 -20.27
C SER A 120 28.17 -32.94 -21.30
N LYS A 121 29.31 -32.26 -21.07
CA LYS A 121 30.63 -32.51 -21.74
C LYS A 121 31.72 -31.50 -21.32
N ASN A 122 32.89 -32.06 -20.99
CA ASN A 122 34.30 -31.62 -21.17
C ASN A 122 34.86 -30.25 -20.68
N SER A 123 35.77 -30.38 -19.67
CA SER A 123 37.19 -29.92 -19.60
C SER A 123 37.54 -28.39 -19.55
N PRO A 124 38.78 -27.96 -19.19
CA PRO A 124 39.05 -27.41 -17.86
C PRO A 124 39.74 -26.01 -17.82
N ALA A 125 39.70 -25.41 -16.62
CA ALA A 125 40.67 -24.51 -15.99
C ALA A 125 40.85 -23.03 -16.45
N VAL A 126 41.23 -22.26 -15.43
CA VAL A 126 41.99 -21.00 -15.34
C VAL A 126 41.28 -19.64 -15.19
N ASN A 127 41.54 -19.09 -14.01
CA ASN A 127 41.88 -17.72 -13.63
C ASN A 127 40.89 -16.55 -13.61
N GLU A 128 40.99 -15.86 -12.47
CA GLU A 128 40.56 -14.52 -12.16
C GLU A 128 40.98 -13.51 -13.25
N GLU A 129 40.04 -12.67 -13.66
CA GLU A 129 40.38 -11.32 -14.11
C GLU A 129 39.26 -10.35 -13.71
N ILE A 130 39.63 -9.40 -12.86
CA ILE A 130 38.81 -8.27 -12.44
C ILE A 130 38.75 -7.31 -13.64
N PRO A 131 37.59 -6.89 -14.14
CA PRO A 131 37.55 -5.92 -15.24
C PRO A 131 38.07 -4.56 -14.75
N PRO A 132 39.08 -3.96 -15.40
CA PRO A 132 39.51 -2.60 -15.09
C PRO A 132 38.50 -1.59 -15.64
N LEU A 133 38.07 -0.67 -14.77
CA LEU A 133 37.50 0.61 -15.14
C LEU A 133 38.55 1.39 -15.94
N LEU A 134 38.25 1.76 -17.18
CA LEU A 134 39.04 2.72 -17.91
C LEU A 134 38.16 3.82 -18.48
N GLU A 135 38.47 5.01 -17.99
CA GLU A 135 37.94 6.31 -18.35
C GLU A 135 38.40 6.76 -19.75
N GLY A 136 37.58 7.65 -20.33
CA GLY A 136 38.03 8.92 -20.91
C GLY A 136 39.08 8.89 -22.03
N GLY A 137 38.63 9.14 -23.27
CA GLY A 137 39.55 9.43 -24.36
C GLY A 137 38.88 9.80 -25.67
N GLY A 138 38.01 10.82 -25.69
CA GLY A 138 37.56 11.45 -26.93
C GLY A 138 38.71 12.24 -27.57
N LYS A 139 39.03 11.93 -28.82
CA LYS A 139 39.96 12.73 -29.64
C LYS A 139 39.26 13.11 -30.95
N LEU A 140 39.26 14.41 -31.22
CA LEU A 140 39.16 15.00 -32.55
C LEU A 140 40.57 15.07 -33.15
#